data_AF-A0A1F2SI87-F1
#
_entry.id   AF-A0A1F2SI87-F1
#
_cell.length_a   1.000
_cell.length_b   1.000
_cell.length_c   1.000
_cell.angle_alpha   90.00
_cell.angle_beta   90.00
_cell.angle_gamma   90.00
#
_symmetry.space_group_name_H-M   'P 1'
#
loop_
_entity.id
_entity.type
_entity.pdbx_description
1 polymer ?
#
loop_
_entity_poly.entity_id
_entity_poly.type
_entity_poly.pdbx_seq_one_letter_code
_entity_poly.pdbx_strand_id
1 'polypeptide(L)'
;MRDEAGRTVGAVFLAPPADRYGLFVEVGTRPHFPPPAALLGWVQSRLGISNDRQARQVAFLIARKIAREGTPGRFLFQQALEESEQRIVAIFEEEVAQIGMQA
;
A
#
# COMPACT_ATOMS: atom_id res chain seq x y z
N MET A 1 -4.23 16.21 -2.38
CA MET A 1 -4.88 16.87 -3.54
C MET A 1 -5.21 18.30 -3.15
N ARG A 2 -5.07 19.26 -4.07
CA ARG A 2 -5.44 20.67 -3.83
C ARG A 2 -6.57 21.07 -4.77
N ASP A 3 -7.52 21.86 -4.29
CA ASP A 3 -8.57 22.44 -5.14
C ASP A 3 -8.07 23.68 -5.90
N GLU A 4 -8.94 24.27 -6.71
CA GLU A 4 -8.69 25.50 -7.46
C GLU A 4 -8.35 26.71 -6.55
N ALA A 5 -8.75 26.65 -5.28
CA ALA A 5 -8.41 27.64 -4.26
C ALA A 5 -7.10 27.32 -3.51
N GLY A 6 -6.38 26.26 -3.91
CA GLY A 6 -5.10 25.85 -3.31
C GLY A 6 -5.23 25.15 -1.95
N ARG A 7 -6.44 24.87 -1.47
CA ARG A 7 -6.70 24.22 -0.19
C ARG A 7 -6.43 22.72 -0.31
N THR A 8 -5.83 22.12 0.70
CA THR A 8 -5.68 20.67 0.76
C THR A 8 -7.05 20.04 0.96
N VAL A 9 -7.56 19.34 -0.05
CA VAL A 9 -8.88 18.66 -0.02
C VAL A 9 -8.78 17.18 0.33
N GLY A 10 -7.57 16.70 0.61
CA GLY A 10 -7.33 15.34 1.06
C GLY A 10 -5.84 14.99 1.06
N ALA A 11 -5.41 14.22 2.07
CA ALA A 11 -4.05 13.69 2.19
C ALA A 11 -4.12 12.25 2.70
N VAL A 12 -3.50 11.31 1.96
CA VAL A 12 -3.24 9.96 2.46
C VAL A 12 -1.88 10.00 3.15
N PHE A 13 -1.88 9.77 4.47
CA PHE A 13 -0.66 9.75 5.27
C PHE A 13 -0.21 8.30 5.48
N LEU A 14 1.02 8.01 5.08
CA LEU A 14 1.72 6.79 5.46
C LEU A 14 2.61 7.13 6.66
N ALA A 15 2.34 6.51 7.81
CA ALA A 15 3.17 6.71 9.00
C ALA A 15 4.55 6.07 8.84
N PRO A 16 5.64 6.66 9.38
CA PRO A 16 6.93 5.99 9.38
C PRO A 16 6.89 4.60 10.03
N PRO A 17 7.54 3.58 9.46
CA PRO A 17 8.40 3.61 8.26
C PRO A 17 7.67 3.37 6.93
N ALA A 18 6.35 3.28 6.92
CA ALA A 18 5.55 3.00 5.71
C ALA A 18 5.63 4.12 4.66
N ASP A 19 5.92 5.36 5.07
CA ASP A 19 6.23 6.48 4.17
C ASP A 19 7.35 6.17 3.16
N ARG A 20 8.29 5.28 3.53
CA ARG A 20 9.44 4.93 2.68
C ARG A 20 9.15 3.85 1.64
N TYR A 21 8.17 2.98 1.87
CA TYR A 21 7.94 1.81 1.01
C TYR A 21 6.49 1.63 0.55
N GLY A 22 5.53 2.30 1.20
CA GLY A 22 4.11 2.07 0.97
C GLY A 22 3.67 2.41 -0.46
N LEU A 23 4.30 3.39 -1.10
CA LEU A 23 4.05 3.69 -2.51
C LEU A 23 4.36 2.47 -3.41
N PHE A 24 5.47 1.77 -3.16
CA PHE A 24 5.86 0.59 -3.93
C PHE A 24 4.95 -0.62 -3.67
N VAL A 25 4.28 -0.66 -2.52
CA VAL A 25 3.23 -1.65 -2.23
C VAL A 25 1.96 -1.28 -2.99
N GLU A 26 1.61 0.00 -3.01
CA GLU A 26 0.39 0.50 -3.64
C GLU A 26 0.42 0.30 -5.16
N VAL A 27 1.45 0.85 -5.83
CA VAL A 27 1.51 0.87 -7.30
C VAL A 27 2.49 -0.16 -7.89
N GLY A 28 3.22 -0.87 -7.04
CA GLY A 28 4.19 -1.86 -7.47
C GLY A 28 5.58 -1.27 -7.74
N THR A 29 6.45 -2.09 -8.34
CA THR A 29 7.82 -1.71 -8.69
C THR A 29 8.17 -2.13 -10.11
N ARG A 30 9.08 -1.39 -10.74
CA ARG A 30 9.75 -1.82 -11.97
C ARG A 30 10.70 -2.99 -11.68
N PRO A 31 11.06 -3.78 -12.71
CA PRO A 31 12.07 -4.84 -12.55
C PRO A 31 13.36 -4.31 -11.90
N HIS A 32 13.78 -4.95 -10.81
CA HIS A 32 15.00 -4.63 -10.07
C HIS A 32 15.45 -5.86 -9.26
N PHE A 33 16.72 -5.95 -8.88
CA PHE A 33 17.22 -7.06 -8.08
C PHE A 33 17.32 -6.65 -6.59
N PRO A 34 16.34 -6.99 -5.74
CA PRO A 34 16.43 -6.67 -4.32
C PRO A 34 17.48 -7.54 -3.64
N PRO A 35 18.13 -7.05 -2.56
CA PRO A 35 19.03 -7.88 -1.75
C PRO A 35 18.27 -9.09 -1.19
N PRO A 36 18.66 -10.35 -1.51
CA PRO A 36 17.93 -11.53 -1.04
C PRO A 36 17.85 -11.64 0.49
N ALA A 37 18.86 -11.12 1.20
CA ALA A 37 18.86 -11.08 2.66
C ALA A 37 17.67 -10.30 3.25
N ALA A 38 17.21 -9.24 2.56
CA ALA A 38 16.06 -8.45 2.99
C ALA A 38 14.73 -9.22 2.87
N LEU A 39 14.69 -10.30 2.06
CA LEU A 39 13.49 -11.12 1.85
C LEU A 39 13.40 -12.30 2.84
N LEU A 40 14.44 -12.59 3.61
CA LEU A 40 14.50 -13.80 4.45
C LEU A 40 13.38 -13.87 5.48
N GLY A 41 13.18 -12.81 6.26
CA GLY A 41 12.12 -12.78 7.27
C GLY A 41 10.72 -12.90 6.67
N TRP A 42 10.51 -12.31 5.49
CA TRP A 42 9.26 -12.46 4.74
C TRP A 42 9.08 -13.90 4.24
N VAL A 43 10.13 -14.53 3.68
CA VAL A 43 10.08 -15.93 3.22
C VAL A 43 9.77 -16.88 4.36
N GLN A 44 10.46 -16.74 5.50
CA GLN A 44 10.24 -17.59 6.67
C GLN A 44 8.81 -17.43 7.22
N SER A 45 8.35 -16.19 7.40
CA SER A 45 7.03 -15.91 7.97
C SER A 45 5.86 -16.23 7.02
N ARG A 46 5.99 -15.90 5.73
CA ARG A 46 4.89 -16.02 4.75
C ARG A 46 4.81 -17.39 4.10
N LEU A 47 5.93 -18.11 3.98
CA LEU A 47 5.97 -19.43 3.35
C LEU A 47 6.19 -20.56 4.37
N GLY A 48 6.36 -20.24 5.66
CA GLY A 48 6.53 -21.25 6.72
C GLY A 48 7.82 -22.05 6.62
N ILE A 49 8.84 -21.53 5.92
CA ILE A 49 10.11 -22.23 5.71
C ILE A 49 11.01 -21.99 6.93
N SER A 50 11.18 -23.01 7.77
CA SER A 50 12.04 -22.96 8.95
C SER A 50 13.51 -23.30 8.68
N ASN A 51 13.81 -23.97 7.57
CA ASN A 51 15.18 -24.29 7.19
C ASN A 51 15.89 -23.07 6.56
N ASP A 52 16.92 -22.56 7.23
CA ASP A 52 17.67 -21.37 6.80
C ASP A 52 18.30 -21.49 5.40
N ARG A 53 18.82 -22.67 5.06
CA ARG A 53 19.44 -22.89 3.74
C ARG A 53 18.39 -22.78 2.64
N GLN A 54 17.24 -23.43 2.84
CA GLN A 54 16.12 -23.37 1.93
C GLN A 54 15.55 -21.95 1.82
N ALA A 55 15.40 -21.24 2.95
CA ALA A 55 14.92 -19.87 2.96
C ALA A 55 15.80 -18.93 2.12
N ARG A 56 17.14 -19.08 2.21
CA ARG A 56 18.09 -18.31 1.38
C ARG A 56 17.95 -18.61 -0.11
N GLN A 57 17.77 -19.87 -0.47
CA GLN A 57 17.56 -20.26 -1.88
C GLN A 57 16.26 -19.69 -2.42
N VAL A 58 15.17 -19.76 -1.66
CA VAL A 58 13.87 -19.21 -2.05
C VAL A 58 13.94 -17.68 -2.15
N ALA A 59 14.58 -17.01 -1.20
CA ALA A 59 14.79 -15.56 -1.25
C ALA A 59 15.53 -15.12 -2.52
N PHE A 60 16.57 -15.86 -2.92
CA PHE A 60 17.28 -15.59 -4.18
C PHE A 60 16.38 -15.78 -5.42
N LEU A 61 15.57 -16.84 -5.45
CA LEU A 61 14.64 -17.08 -6.57
C LEU A 61 13.55 -16.00 -6.66
N ILE A 62 13.05 -15.52 -5.52
CA ILE A 62 12.11 -14.39 -5.48
C ILE A 62 12.79 -13.12 -5.99
N ALA A 63 14.00 -12.80 -5.53
CA ALA A 63 14.76 -11.65 -6.02
C ALA A 63 14.98 -11.72 -7.53
N ARG A 64 15.30 -12.91 -8.06
CA ARG A 64 15.43 -13.15 -9.51
C ARG A 64 14.11 -12.96 -10.26
N LYS A 65 12.97 -13.36 -9.67
CA LYS A 65 11.64 -13.11 -10.27
C LYS A 65 11.34 -11.61 -10.31
N ILE A 66 11.55 -10.89 -9.21
CA ILE A 66 11.37 -9.43 -9.15
C ILE A 66 12.30 -8.73 -10.14
N ALA A 67 13.51 -9.23 -10.35
CA ALA A 67 14.43 -8.67 -11.35
C ALA A 67 13.96 -8.82 -12.79
N ARG A 68 13.09 -9.79 -13.08
CA ARG A 68 12.51 -9.98 -14.41
C ARG A 68 11.22 -9.19 -14.60
N GLU A 69 10.36 -9.17 -13.58
CA GLU A 69 8.96 -8.73 -13.71
C GLU A 69 8.63 -7.47 -12.90
N GLY A 70 9.44 -7.12 -11.90
CA GLY A 70 9.08 -6.16 -10.86
C GLY A 70 8.10 -6.78 -9.85
N THR A 71 7.30 -5.93 -9.21
CA THR A 71 6.20 -6.35 -8.34
C THR A 71 4.90 -5.69 -8.78
N PRO A 72 3.77 -6.42 -8.83
CA PRO A 72 2.48 -5.81 -9.09
C PRO A 72 2.06 -4.91 -7.91
N GLY A 73 1.35 -3.82 -8.21
CA GLY A 73 0.71 -2.98 -7.21
C GLY A 73 -0.46 -3.70 -6.53
N ARG A 74 -0.69 -3.37 -5.26
CA ARG A 74 -1.83 -3.88 -4.48
C ARG A 74 -3.05 -2.96 -4.52
N PHE A 75 -2.87 -1.68 -4.87
CA PHE A 75 -3.94 -0.70 -4.99
C PHE A 75 -4.86 -0.63 -3.75
N LEU A 76 -4.28 -0.76 -2.55
CA LEU A 76 -4.99 -0.84 -1.28
C LEU A 76 -5.80 0.43 -1.01
N PHE A 77 -5.22 1.60 -1.31
CA PHE A 77 -5.90 2.88 -1.08
C PHE A 77 -6.98 3.13 -2.11
N GLN A 78 -6.72 2.79 -3.37
CA GLN A 78 -7.72 2.88 -4.42
C GLN A 78 -8.92 1.99 -4.10
N GLN A 79 -8.69 0.72 -3.77
CA GLN A 79 -9.74 -0.23 -3.41
C GLN A 79 -10.53 0.24 -2.19
N ALA A 80 -9.84 0.68 -1.13
CA ALA A 80 -10.51 1.18 0.07
C ALA A 80 -11.39 2.40 -0.21
N LEU A 81 -10.96 3.29 -1.11
CA LEU A 81 -11.76 4.45 -1.53
C LEU A 81 -13.01 4.02 -2.31
N GLU A 82 -12.84 3.13 -3.29
CA GLU A 82 -13.94 2.57 -4.09
C GLU A 82 -14.97 1.85 -3.20
N GLU A 83 -14.51 1.03 -2.25
CA GLU A 83 -15.38 0.32 -1.30
C GLU A 83 -16.07 1.25 -0.29
N SER A 84 -15.46 2.39 0.03
CA SER A 84 -15.99 3.33 1.03
C SER A 84 -16.84 4.45 0.43
N GLU A 85 -16.94 4.58 -0.88
CA GLU A 85 -17.54 5.73 -1.56
C GLU A 85 -18.96 6.03 -1.04
N GLN A 86 -19.84 5.04 -1.02
CA GLN A 86 -21.22 5.19 -0.54
C GLN A 86 -21.28 5.63 0.93
N ARG A 87 -20.40 5.07 1.76
CA ARG A 87 -20.31 5.42 3.18
C ARG A 87 -19.80 6.84 3.38
N ILE A 88 -18.83 7.26 2.58
CA ILE A 88 -18.30 8.63 2.60
C ILE A 88 -19.43 9.61 2.25
N VAL A 89 -20.20 9.34 1.21
CA VAL A 89 -21.37 10.15 0.82
C VAL A 89 -22.38 10.25 1.96
N ALA A 90 -22.77 9.12 2.55
CA ALA A 90 -23.74 9.11 3.65
C ALA A 90 -23.27 9.97 4.85
N ILE A 91 -21.99 9.86 5.23
CA ILE A 91 -21.41 10.69 6.31
C ILE A 91 -21.50 12.18 5.95
N PHE A 92 -21.16 12.55 4.70
CA PHE A 92 -21.26 13.95 4.28
C PHE A 92 -22.71 14.47 4.27
N GLU A 93 -23.67 13.65 3.82
CA GLU A 93 -25.10 14.02 3.82
C GLU A 93 -25.63 14.25 5.25
N GLU A 94 -25.27 13.37 6.19
CA GLU A 94 -25.62 13.50 7.62
C GLU A 94 -25.08 14.81 8.21
N GLU A 95 -23.80 15.13 7.97
CA GLU A 95 -23.16 16.34 8.50
C GLU A 95 -23.73 17.62 7.87
N VAL A 96 -24.02 17.62 6.56
CA VAL A 96 -24.67 18.75 5.88
C VAL A 96 -26.06 19.00 6.47
N ALA A 97 -26.84 17.94 6.71
CA ALA A 97 -28.15 18.05 7.34
C ALA A 97 -28.04 18.62 8.76
N GLN A 98 -27.02 18.23 9.52
CA GLN A 98 -26.79 18.73 10.87
C GLN A 98 -26.41 20.22 10.90
N ILE A 99 -25.53 20.68 10.01
CA ILE A 99 -25.17 22.10 9.88
C ILE A 99 -26.40 22.93 9.48
N GLY A 100 -27.21 22.42 8.55
CA GLY A 100 -28.43 23.09 8.10
C GLY A 100 -29.52 23.22 9.18
N MET A 101 -29.51 22.36 10.22
CA MET A 101 -30.40 22.49 11.38
C MET A 101 -29.89 23.45 12.46
N GLN A 102 -28.63 23.87 12.39
CA GLN A 102 -28.00 24.79 13.34
C GLN A 102 -27.90 26.24 12.83
N ALA A 103 -28.36 26.51 11.60
CA ALA A 103 -28.39 27.82 10.95
C ALA A 103 -29.82 28.36 10.85
#